data_AF-A0A1Y3B9V8-F1
#
_entry.id   AF-A0A1Y3B9V8-F1
#
_cell.length_a   1.000
_cell.length_b   1.000
_cell.length_c   1.000
_cell.angle_alpha   90.00
_cell.angle_beta   90.00
_cell.angle_gamma   90.00
#
_symmetry.space_group_name_H-M   'P 1'
#
loop_
_entity.id
_entity.type
_entity.pdbx_description
1 polymer ?
#
loop_
_entity_poly.entity_id
_entity_poly.type
_entity_poly.pdbx_seq_one_letter_code
_entity_poly.pdbx_strand_id
1 'polypeptide(L)'
;MSSIKQIVSQIERVELDEETDGETTEIDSEIEDGVISDIDDGEDSEEELPVDNSEDECKRKCEAGKDGYLWNQTPFVKITSRVPSKNIIRFESGPKGPARGLTNELDLFNLFITKEMIDIIVKHTNEEININGARYNSDQRYIHETDDIEIKALFGILYMAGVLKESHHNIED
;
A
#
# COMPACT_ATOMS: atom_id res chain seq x y z
N MET A 1 17.58 32.27 18.36
CA MET A 1 16.75 31.56 19.36
C MET A 1 15.28 32.00 19.40
N SER A 2 14.88 33.14 18.80
CA SER A 2 13.48 33.61 18.84
C SER A 2 12.55 32.87 17.86
N SER A 3 13.04 32.52 16.66
CA SER A 3 12.22 31.93 15.59
C SER A 3 11.82 30.47 15.85
N ILE A 4 12.72 29.66 16.41
CA ILE A 4 12.41 28.25 16.78
C ILE A 4 11.32 28.18 17.85
N LYS A 5 11.31 29.12 18.81
CA LYS A 5 10.27 29.18 19.85
C LYS A 5 8.91 29.59 19.27
N GLN A 6 8.89 30.38 18.20
CA GLN A 6 7.66 30.76 17.51
C GLN A 6 7.09 29.58 16.74
N ILE A 7 7.94 28.79 16.06
CA ILE A 7 7.52 27.59 15.34
C ILE A 7 6.96 26.54 16.31
N VAL A 8 7.65 26.28 17.43
CA VAL A 8 7.17 25.32 18.46
C VAL A 8 5.84 25.78 19.06
N SER A 9 5.68 27.07 19.33
CA SER A 9 4.42 27.63 19.85
C SER A 9 3.25 27.56 18.85
N GLN A 10 3.53 27.54 17.54
CA GLN A 10 2.49 27.40 16.52
C GLN A 10 2.04 25.95 16.40
N ILE A 11 2.96 24.99 16.50
CA ILE A 11 2.64 23.56 16.51
C ILE A 11 1.78 23.20 17.73
N GLU A 12 2.14 23.68 18.92
CA GLU A 12 1.40 23.43 20.17
C GLU A 12 -0.03 24.04 20.16
N ARG A 13 -0.28 25.05 19.32
CA ARG A 13 -1.62 25.64 19.16
C ARG A 13 -2.53 24.84 18.24
N VAL A 14 -1.98 24.12 17.25
CA VAL A 14 -2.76 23.31 16.31
C VAL A 14 -3.32 22.04 16.98
N GLU A 15 -2.66 21.51 18.02
CA GLU A 15 -3.13 20.34 18.77
C GLU A 15 -4.37 20.61 19.66
N LEU A 16 -4.74 21.87 19.92
CA LEU A 16 -5.87 22.22 20.80
C LEU A 16 -7.19 22.47 20.06
N ASP A 17 -7.18 22.53 18.73
CA ASP A 17 -8.35 22.92 17.93
C ASP A 17 -9.01 21.74 17.16
N GLU A 18 -8.64 20.49 17.43
CA GLU A 18 -9.34 19.31 16.89
C GLU A 18 -10.65 19.01 17.64
N GLU A 19 -11.63 19.92 17.57
CA GLU A 19 -13.06 19.59 17.75
C GLU A 19 -13.76 19.57 16.38
N THR A 20 -13.96 18.35 15.88
CA THR A 20 -15.05 17.89 14.99
C THR A 20 -15.35 18.67 13.69
N ASP A 21 -15.11 18.04 12.54
CA ASP A 21 -16.23 17.70 11.64
C ASP A 21 -15.93 16.42 10.86
N GLY A 22 -16.89 15.50 10.85
CA GLY A 22 -16.75 14.16 10.33
C GLY A 22 -17.15 14.08 8.87
N GLU A 23 -16.21 13.74 8.00
CA GLU A 23 -16.50 13.34 6.63
C GLU A 23 -15.91 11.94 6.38
N THR A 24 -16.77 10.93 6.41
CA THR A 24 -16.41 9.54 6.12
C THR A 24 -16.29 9.35 4.62
N THR A 25 -15.06 9.30 4.10
CA THR A 25 -14.81 8.85 2.73
C THR A 25 -14.80 7.32 2.68
N GLU A 26 -15.75 6.75 1.93
CA GLU A 26 -15.80 5.32 1.64
C GLU A 26 -14.60 4.92 0.78
N ILE A 27 -13.75 4.04 1.30
CA ILE A 27 -12.64 3.43 0.57
C ILE A 27 -13.15 2.11 0.01
N ASP A 28 -13.38 2.07 -1.31
CA ASP A 28 -13.66 0.84 -2.03
C ASP A 28 -12.35 0.12 -2.34
N SER A 29 -12.10 -1.00 -1.66
CA SER A 29 -10.92 -1.84 -1.87
C SER A 29 -11.31 -3.06 -2.68
N GLU A 30 -11.17 -2.98 -4.00
CA GLU A 30 -11.23 -4.15 -4.89
C GLU A 30 -10.00 -5.04 -4.64
N ILE A 31 -10.22 -6.26 -4.14
CA ILE A 31 -9.18 -7.27 -3.94
C ILE A 31 -9.08 -8.10 -5.22
N GLU A 32 -7.95 -7.99 -5.92
CA GLU A 32 -7.59 -8.82 -7.07
C GLU A 32 -7.17 -10.22 -6.58
N ASP A 33 -7.95 -11.25 -6.93
CA ASP A 33 -7.72 -12.64 -6.55
C ASP A 33 -6.56 -13.23 -7.38
N GLY A 34 -5.44 -13.50 -6.71
CA GLY A 34 -4.23 -14.02 -7.34
C GLY A 34 -4.36 -15.48 -7.75
N VAL A 35 -4.37 -15.73 -9.06
CA VAL A 35 -4.31 -17.06 -9.67
C VAL A 35 -2.99 -17.76 -9.29
N ILE A 36 -3.07 -18.89 -8.59
CA ILE A 36 -1.92 -19.77 -8.36
C ILE A 36 -1.87 -20.81 -9.48
N SER A 37 -0.83 -20.73 -10.30
CA SER A 37 -0.45 -21.71 -11.32
C SER A 37 0.37 -22.87 -10.72
N ASP A 38 -0.07 -24.10 -11.00
CA ASP A 38 0.64 -25.37 -11.15
C ASP A 38 1.83 -25.71 -10.23
N ILE A 39 1.63 -26.70 -9.34
CA ILE A 39 2.71 -27.53 -8.77
C ILE A 39 2.32 -29.01 -8.82
N ASP A 40 2.91 -29.68 -9.80
CA ASP A 40 3.51 -31.03 -9.86
C ASP A 40 2.88 -32.19 -9.08
N ASP A 41 2.38 -33.16 -9.85
CA ASP A 41 1.80 -34.45 -9.46
C ASP A 41 2.91 -35.42 -8.99
N GLY A 42 2.81 -35.89 -7.73
CA GLY A 42 3.72 -36.87 -7.14
C GLY A 42 2.97 -38.07 -6.56
N GLU A 43 2.88 -39.12 -7.38
CA GLU A 43 2.70 -40.56 -7.13
C GLU A 43 2.04 -41.11 -5.83
N ASP A 44 0.96 -41.84 -6.07
CA ASP A 44 0.71 -43.25 -5.67
C ASP A 44 0.60 -43.63 -4.18
N SER A 45 -0.64 -43.90 -3.75
CA SER A 45 -0.94 -44.90 -2.71
C SER A 45 -2.42 -45.30 -2.81
N GLU A 46 -2.67 -46.46 -3.42
CA GLU A 46 -3.97 -47.14 -3.42
C GLU A 46 -4.31 -47.67 -2.02
N GLU A 47 -5.07 -46.90 -1.23
CA GLU A 47 -5.78 -47.42 -0.05
C GLU A 47 -7.29 -47.46 -0.34
N GLU A 48 -7.80 -48.67 -0.59
CA GLU A 48 -9.24 -48.93 -0.73
C GLU A 48 -9.99 -48.59 0.57
N LEU A 49 -10.76 -47.50 0.53
CA LEU A 49 -11.72 -47.18 1.58
C LEU A 49 -13.04 -47.93 1.34
N PRO A 50 -13.71 -48.42 2.40
CA PRO A 50 -14.93 -49.20 2.26
C PRO A 50 -16.02 -48.37 1.60
N VAL A 51 -16.60 -48.93 0.53
CA VAL A 51 -17.79 -48.41 -0.16
C VAL A 51 -18.97 -48.45 0.81
N ASP A 52 -19.20 -47.33 1.49
CA ASP A 52 -20.47 -47.10 2.20
C ASP A 52 -21.53 -46.78 1.16
N ASN A 53 -22.27 -47.83 0.83
CA ASN A 53 -23.36 -47.82 -0.13
C ASN A 53 -24.60 -47.18 0.53
N SER A 54 -24.54 -45.86 0.80
CA SER A 54 -25.71 -45.06 1.12
C SER A 54 -26.17 -44.34 -0.14
N GLU A 55 -27.11 -44.96 -0.83
CA GLU A 55 -27.95 -44.35 -1.86
C GLU A 55 -28.78 -43.21 -1.24
N ASP A 56 -28.14 -42.07 -0.98
CA ASP A 56 -28.80 -40.80 -0.72
C ASP A 56 -28.11 -39.74 -1.58
N GLU A 57 -28.41 -39.78 -2.88
CA GLU A 57 -28.21 -38.65 -3.77
C GLU A 57 -29.10 -37.48 -3.30
N CYS A 58 -28.68 -36.79 -2.25
CA CYS A 58 -29.07 -35.41 -2.04
C CYS A 58 -28.52 -34.61 -3.22
N LYS A 59 -29.30 -34.51 -4.30
CA LYS A 59 -29.08 -33.58 -5.42
C LYS A 59 -28.99 -32.19 -4.83
N ARG A 60 -27.78 -31.75 -4.46
CA ARG A 60 -27.55 -30.40 -3.97
C ARG A 60 -28.02 -29.45 -5.05
N LYS A 61 -28.85 -28.49 -4.68
CA LYS A 61 -29.40 -27.53 -5.63
C LYS A 61 -28.23 -26.71 -6.18
N CYS A 62 -27.92 -26.86 -7.46
CA CYS A 62 -26.83 -26.17 -8.14
C CYS A 62 -27.36 -25.34 -9.32
N GLU A 63 -26.70 -24.23 -9.61
CA GLU A 63 -26.99 -23.35 -10.75
C GLU A 63 -25.77 -23.30 -11.67
N ALA A 64 -25.97 -23.40 -12.98
CA ALA A 64 -24.88 -23.33 -13.94
C ALA A 64 -24.59 -21.87 -14.33
N GLY A 65 -23.34 -21.46 -14.17
CA GLY A 65 -22.80 -20.22 -14.73
C GLY A 65 -22.59 -20.34 -16.24
N LYS A 66 -22.47 -19.20 -16.91
CA LYS A 66 -22.28 -19.14 -18.38
C LYS A 66 -20.99 -19.84 -18.85
N ASP A 67 -19.99 -19.91 -17.97
CA ASP A 67 -18.67 -20.46 -18.28
C ASP A 67 -18.54 -21.94 -17.90
N GLY A 68 -19.67 -22.61 -17.59
CA GLY A 68 -19.71 -24.04 -17.24
C GLY A 68 -19.46 -24.35 -15.76
N TYR A 69 -19.15 -23.35 -14.93
CA TYR A 69 -19.04 -23.53 -13.48
C TYR A 69 -20.41 -23.78 -12.82
N LEU A 70 -20.45 -24.66 -11.82
CA LEU A 70 -21.66 -24.98 -11.05
C LEU A 70 -21.61 -24.33 -9.65
N TRP A 71 -22.58 -23.47 -9.37
CA TRP A 71 -22.76 -22.80 -8.10
C TRP A 71 -23.68 -23.60 -7.18
N ASN A 72 -23.20 -24.01 -6.01
CA ASN A 72 -24.02 -24.74 -5.04
C ASN A 72 -24.81 -23.75 -4.18
N GLN A 73 -26.14 -23.92 -4.11
CA GLN A 73 -27.01 -23.06 -3.29
C GLN A 73 -26.95 -23.38 -1.80
N THR A 74 -26.31 -24.49 -1.43
CA THR A 74 -26.16 -24.92 -0.04
C THR A 74 -24.68 -25.04 0.29
N PRO A 75 -24.23 -24.51 1.45
CA PRO A 75 -22.84 -24.63 1.84
C PRO A 75 -22.47 -26.11 2.01
N PHE A 76 -21.28 -26.48 1.56
CA PHE A 76 -20.77 -27.85 1.66
C PHE A 76 -20.64 -28.35 3.10
N VAL A 77 -20.54 -27.41 4.05
CA VAL A 77 -20.38 -27.70 5.46
C VAL A 77 -21.57 -27.08 6.21
N LYS A 78 -22.12 -27.82 7.17
CA LYS A 78 -23.16 -27.30 8.08
C LYS A 78 -22.59 -26.08 8.81
N ILE A 79 -23.37 -25.00 8.91
CA ILE A 79 -22.98 -23.74 9.58
C ILE A 79 -22.50 -23.98 11.03
N THR A 80 -22.99 -25.04 11.68
CA THR A 80 -22.62 -25.43 13.04
C THR A 80 -21.32 -26.25 13.15
N SER A 81 -20.70 -26.62 12.02
CA SER A 81 -19.45 -27.35 12.01
C SER A 81 -18.29 -26.39 12.29
N ARG A 82 -17.48 -26.71 13.30
CA ARG A 82 -16.17 -26.05 13.46
C ARG A 82 -15.30 -26.42 12.27
N VAL A 83 -14.53 -25.46 11.78
CA VAL A 83 -13.40 -25.74 10.87
C VAL A 83 -12.47 -26.72 11.59
N PRO A 84 -12.11 -27.87 10.99
CA PRO A 84 -11.19 -28.82 11.58
C PRO A 84 -9.89 -28.11 12.01
N SER A 85 -9.31 -28.49 13.15
CA SER A 85 -8.02 -27.96 13.64
C SER A 85 -6.82 -28.50 12.85
N LYS A 86 -6.98 -28.71 11.54
CA LYS A 86 -5.98 -29.16 10.60
C LYS A 86 -6.08 -28.27 9.36
N ASN A 87 -4.94 -27.92 8.77
CA ASN A 87 -4.83 -27.05 7.59
C ASN A 87 -5.42 -25.64 7.77
N ILE A 88 -5.23 -25.03 8.95
CA ILE A 88 -5.49 -23.60 9.13
C ILE A 88 -4.28 -22.83 8.59
N ILE A 89 -4.32 -22.43 7.32
CA ILE A 89 -3.35 -21.48 6.75
C ILE A 89 -3.66 -20.12 7.38
N ARG A 90 -2.77 -19.65 8.27
CA ARG A 90 -2.88 -18.32 8.88
C ARG A 90 -2.00 -17.37 8.07
N PHE A 91 -2.62 -16.48 7.31
CA PHE A 91 -1.94 -15.30 6.81
C PHE A 91 -1.87 -14.30 7.94
N GLU A 92 -0.69 -14.12 8.53
CA GLU A 92 -0.48 -13.05 9.50
C GLU A 92 -0.58 -11.71 8.77
N SER A 93 -1.62 -10.94 9.10
CA SER A 93 -1.75 -9.55 8.67
C SER A 93 -0.66 -8.73 9.37
N GLY A 94 0.18 -8.06 8.59
CA GLY A 94 1.24 -7.23 9.14
C GLY A 94 2.34 -6.91 8.13
N PRO A 95 3.28 -6.03 8.50
CA PRO A 95 4.41 -5.68 7.67
C PRO A 95 5.27 -6.93 7.41
N LYS A 96 5.55 -7.19 6.13
CA LYS A 96 6.36 -8.33 5.67
C LYS A 96 7.74 -7.85 5.20
N GLY A 97 8.69 -8.78 5.18
CA GLY A 97 10.01 -8.56 4.61
C GLY A 97 10.76 -7.41 5.28
N PRO A 98 11.33 -6.45 4.52
CA PRO A 98 12.18 -5.39 5.06
C PRO A 98 11.43 -4.44 6.00
N ALA A 99 10.10 -4.35 5.91
CA ALA A 99 9.27 -3.55 6.82
C ALA A 99 9.10 -4.15 8.22
N ARG A 100 9.45 -5.44 8.40
CA ARG A 100 9.17 -6.15 9.65
C ARG A 100 10.08 -5.67 10.77
N GLY A 101 9.49 -5.10 11.82
CA GLY A 101 10.21 -4.67 13.02
C GLY A 101 10.89 -3.29 12.89
N LEU A 102 10.70 -2.60 11.77
CA LEU A 102 11.10 -1.19 11.64
C LEU A 102 10.12 -0.31 12.41
N THR A 103 10.67 0.55 13.26
CA THR A 103 9.90 1.54 14.05
C THR A 103 10.28 2.97 13.70
N ASN A 104 11.40 3.17 13.02
CA ASN A 104 11.88 4.49 12.63
C ASN A 104 11.09 4.97 11.40
N GLU A 105 10.50 6.15 11.51
CA GLU A 105 9.64 6.76 10.51
C GLU A 105 10.38 7.03 9.20
N LEU A 106 11.64 7.47 9.29
CA LEU A 106 12.46 7.76 8.11
C LEU A 106 12.85 6.48 7.37
N ASP A 107 13.17 5.41 8.11
CA ASP A 107 13.50 4.12 7.51
C ASP A 107 12.27 3.49 6.83
N LEU A 108 11.09 3.65 7.43
CA LEU A 108 9.81 3.25 6.82
C LEU A 108 9.51 4.05 5.56
N PHE A 109 9.71 5.37 5.58
CA PHE A 109 9.51 6.22 4.41
C PHE A 109 10.44 5.82 3.25
N ASN A 110 11.70 5.49 3.55
CA ASN A 110 12.69 5.06 2.57
C ASN A 110 12.38 3.69 1.93
N LEU A 111 11.45 2.90 2.49
CA LEU A 111 10.95 1.69 1.83
C LEU A 111 10.05 2.01 0.64
N PHE A 112 9.32 3.13 0.71
CA PHE A 112 8.44 3.59 -0.37
C PHE A 112 9.19 4.45 -1.38
N ILE A 113 10.03 5.36 -0.88
CA ILE A 113 10.86 6.23 -1.70
C ILE A 113 12.31 5.81 -1.54
N THR A 114 12.75 4.91 -2.41
CA THR A 114 14.09 4.34 -2.31
C THR A 114 15.16 5.34 -2.76
N LYS A 115 16.40 5.10 -2.33
CA LYS A 115 17.55 5.89 -2.79
C LYS A 115 17.68 5.88 -4.33
N GLU A 116 17.42 4.74 -4.96
CA GLU A 116 17.48 4.63 -6.42
C GLU A 116 16.45 5.54 -7.11
N MET A 117 15.23 5.64 -6.58
CA MET A 117 14.23 6.57 -7.10
C MET A 117 14.68 8.02 -6.98
N ILE A 118 15.27 8.39 -5.85
CA ILE A 118 15.81 9.75 -5.64
C ILE A 118 16.94 10.02 -6.63
N ASP A 119 17.88 9.08 -6.79
CA ASP A 119 19.01 9.22 -7.71
C ASP A 119 18.53 9.37 -9.18
N ILE A 120 17.45 8.67 -9.57
CA ILE A 120 16.81 8.82 -10.89
C ILE A 120 16.20 10.22 -11.06
N ILE A 121 15.50 10.73 -10.04
CA ILE A 121 14.91 12.07 -10.06
C ILE A 121 16.01 13.11 -10.22
N VAL A 122 17.03 13.08 -9.36
CA VAL A 122 18.17 14.01 -9.41
C VAL A 122 18.80 14.02 -10.80
N LYS A 123 19.05 12.83 -11.38
CA LYS A 123 19.64 12.71 -12.72
C LYS A 123 18.81 13.43 -13.78
N HIS A 124 17.53 13.11 -13.90
CA HIS A 124 16.70 13.67 -14.96
C HIS A 124 16.35 15.14 -14.72
N THR A 125 16.22 15.55 -13.47
CA THR A 125 16.05 16.97 -13.13
C THR A 125 17.29 17.77 -13.52
N ASN A 126 18.50 17.26 -13.29
CA ASN A 126 19.74 17.91 -13.70
C ASN A 126 19.91 17.95 -15.22
N GLU A 127 19.49 16.92 -15.94
CA GLU A 127 19.42 16.94 -17.40
C GLU A 127 18.53 18.10 -17.91
N GLU A 128 17.34 18.27 -17.32
CA GLU A 128 16.43 19.36 -17.65
C GLU A 128 16.95 20.75 -17.22
N ILE A 129 17.58 20.87 -16.06
CA ILE A 129 18.22 22.11 -15.60
C ILE A 129 19.31 22.52 -16.60
N ASN A 130 20.12 21.58 -17.08
CA ASN A 130 21.18 21.87 -18.05
C ASN A 130 20.60 22.33 -19.41
N ILE A 131 19.52 21.69 -19.87
CA ILE A 131 18.83 22.08 -21.13
C ILE A 131 18.23 23.48 -21.02
N ASN A 132 17.53 23.77 -19.92
CA ASN A 132 16.85 25.06 -19.73
C ASN A 132 17.83 26.17 -19.34
N GLY A 133 18.87 25.84 -18.58
CA GLY A 133 19.94 26.73 -18.14
C GLY A 133 20.73 27.32 -19.29
N ALA A 134 20.97 26.55 -20.36
CA ALA A 134 21.62 27.02 -21.58
C ALA A 134 20.89 28.18 -22.28
N ARG A 135 19.62 28.45 -21.93
CA ARG A 135 18.82 29.56 -22.47
C ARG A 135 19.12 30.89 -21.76
N TYR A 136 19.77 30.87 -20.62
CA TYR A 136 20.07 32.05 -19.83
C TYR A 136 21.49 32.54 -20.12
N ASN A 137 21.61 33.85 -20.37
CA ASN A 137 22.91 34.48 -20.70
C ASN A 137 23.76 34.81 -19.45
N SER A 138 23.22 34.59 -18.27
CA SER A 138 23.80 35.01 -16.99
C SER A 138 23.62 33.89 -15.99
N ASP A 139 24.59 33.75 -15.08
CA ASP A 139 24.52 32.82 -13.96
C ASP A 139 23.36 33.22 -13.03
N GLN A 140 22.42 32.31 -12.82
CA GLN A 140 21.25 32.53 -11.97
C GLN A 140 21.21 31.44 -10.91
N ARG A 141 20.84 31.82 -9.69
CA ARG A 141 20.80 30.92 -8.53
C ARG A 141 19.89 29.70 -8.72
N TYR A 142 18.88 29.80 -9.56
CA TYR A 142 17.90 28.72 -9.82
C TYR A 142 18.28 27.80 -10.98
N ILE A 143 19.50 27.93 -11.53
CA ILE A 143 20.00 27.12 -12.66
C ILE A 143 21.08 26.13 -12.21
N HIS A 144 21.39 26.08 -10.92
CA HIS A 144 22.34 25.10 -10.39
C HIS A 144 21.73 23.70 -10.39
N GLU A 145 22.58 22.70 -10.62
CA GLU A 145 22.20 21.29 -10.48
C GLU A 145 21.76 21.00 -9.05
N THR A 146 20.77 20.12 -8.91
CA THR A 146 20.22 19.67 -7.65
C THR A 146 20.91 18.42 -7.12
N ASP A 147 20.82 18.20 -5.81
CA ASP A 147 21.35 17.02 -5.12
C ASP A 147 20.25 16.19 -4.43
N ASP A 148 20.64 15.06 -3.84
CA ASP A 148 19.68 14.20 -3.15
C ASP A 148 19.12 14.83 -1.86
N ILE A 149 19.85 15.78 -1.27
CA ILE A 149 19.44 16.49 -0.05
C ILE A 149 18.32 17.47 -0.39
N GLU A 150 18.45 18.21 -1.48
CA GLU A 150 17.45 19.16 -1.98
C GLU A 150 16.17 18.46 -2.41
N ILE A 151 16.26 17.33 -3.12
CA ILE A 151 15.08 16.52 -3.49
C ILE A 151 14.38 15.97 -2.24
N LYS A 152 15.12 15.51 -1.23
CA LYS A 152 14.54 15.09 0.06
C LYS A 152 13.91 16.26 0.80
N ALA A 153 14.53 17.44 0.77
CA ALA A 153 13.98 18.65 1.37
C ALA A 153 12.68 19.07 0.68
N LEU A 154 12.61 18.98 -0.65
CA LEU A 154 11.39 19.22 -1.42
C LEU A 154 10.27 18.25 -0.99
N PHE A 155 10.55 16.96 -0.86
CA PHE A 155 9.57 16.00 -0.34
C PHE A 155 9.13 16.33 1.09
N GLY A 156 10.04 16.80 1.95
CA GLY A 156 9.69 17.28 3.29
C GLY A 156 8.69 18.44 3.26
N ILE A 157 8.90 19.41 2.37
CA ILE A 157 7.96 20.54 2.18
C ILE A 157 6.59 20.04 1.70
N LEU A 158 6.57 19.15 0.71
CA LEU A 158 5.32 18.59 0.18
C LEU A 158 4.57 17.75 1.22
N TYR A 159 5.31 16.99 2.03
CA TYR A 159 4.75 16.21 3.13
C TYR A 159 4.07 17.14 4.15
N MET A 160 4.76 18.21 4.56
CA MET A 160 4.21 19.21 5.48
C MET A 160 3.00 19.94 4.90
N ALA A 161 3.02 20.30 3.62
CA ALA A 161 1.87 20.91 2.96
C ALA A 161 0.63 19.98 2.98
N GLY A 162 0.84 18.67 2.83
CA GLY A 162 -0.22 17.67 2.99
C GLY A 162 -0.75 17.57 4.42
N VAL A 163 0.15 17.55 5.42
CA VAL A 163 -0.22 17.53 6.85
C VAL A 163 -1.02 18.76 7.25
N LEU A 164 -0.59 19.94 6.80
CA LEU A 164 -1.25 21.21 7.09
C LEU A 164 -2.54 21.43 6.28
N LYS A 165 -2.86 20.53 5.32
CA LYS A 165 -3.97 20.69 4.36
C LYS A 165 -3.86 21.99 3.54
N GLU A 166 -2.63 22.44 3.29
CA GLU A 166 -2.34 23.69 2.59
C GLU A 166 -1.91 23.48 1.13
N SER A 167 -2.25 22.34 0.52
CA SER A 167 -1.84 21.98 -0.86
C SER A 167 -2.27 22.95 -1.96
N HIS A 168 -3.24 23.83 -1.67
CA HIS A 168 -3.78 24.81 -2.62
C HIS A 168 -3.42 26.26 -2.31
N HIS A 169 -2.59 26.51 -1.28
CA HIS A 169 -2.13 27.87 -0.99
C HIS A 169 -1.12 28.33 -2.04
N ASN A 170 -1.21 29.62 -2.39
CA ASN A 170 -0.24 30.21 -3.28
C ASN A 170 1.11 30.32 -2.57
N ILE A 171 2.20 30.11 -3.30
CA ILE A 171 3.56 30.13 -2.76
C ILE A 171 4.00 31.57 -2.43
N GLU A 172 3.28 32.58 -2.93
CA GLU A 172 3.59 33.99 -2.78
C GLU A 172 2.89 34.69 -1.59
N ASP A 173 1.93 34.04 -0.93
CA ASP A 173 1.17 34.58 0.21
C ASP A 173 1.84 34.25 1.56
#